data_AF-A0A949G9N6-F1
#
_entry.id   AF-A0A949G9N6-F1
#
_cell.length_a   1.000
_cell.length_b   1.000
_cell.length_c   1.000
_cell.angle_alpha   90.00
_cell.angle_beta   90.00
_cell.angle_gamma   90.00
#
_symmetry.space_group_name_H-M   'P 1'
#
loop_
_entity.id
_entity.type
_entity.pdbx_description
1 polymer ?
#
loop_
_entity_poly.entity_id
_entity_poly.type
_entity_poly.pdbx_seq_one_letter_code
_entity_poly.pdbx_strand_id
1 'polypeptide(L)'
;MSKIPQPLSEGEEQFAQHLDLYKIPYGREVRLVPGRKYRWDFLVGDLAIEIHGATWRKGGHSTGSGILRDCRKLNAAVLAGYRPLVFTSEMVLTGEAIDTLRAALRQAHPS
;
A
#
# COMPACT_ATOMS: atom_id res chain seq x y z
N MET A 1 26.66 7.27 -10.27
CA MET A 1 26.29 7.69 -8.90
C MET A 1 25.17 6.78 -8.43
N SER A 2 25.41 5.96 -7.39
CA SER A 2 24.35 5.13 -6.82
C SER A 2 23.35 6.05 -6.12
N LYS A 3 22.05 5.93 -6.42
CA LYS A 3 21.01 6.71 -5.73
C LYS A 3 21.05 6.35 -4.24
N ILE A 4 21.21 7.35 -3.38
CA ILE A 4 20.98 7.21 -1.94
C ILE A 4 19.53 6.71 -1.80
N PRO A 5 19.28 5.65 -1.00
CA PRO A 5 17.91 5.20 -0.73
C PRO A 5 17.11 6.39 -0.21
N GLN A 6 15.99 6.70 -0.86
CA GLN A 6 15.08 7.70 -0.30
C GLN A 6 14.60 7.19 1.06
N PRO A 7 14.61 8.01 2.11
CA PRO A 7 13.99 7.63 3.37
C PRO A 7 12.52 7.27 3.10
N LEU A 8 12.07 6.20 3.75
CA LEU A 8 10.68 5.73 3.67
C LEU A 8 9.74 6.88 4.13
N SER A 9 8.55 6.96 3.53
CA SER A 9 7.66 8.10 3.76
C SER A 9 7.09 8.08 5.18
N GLU A 10 6.89 9.24 5.81
CA GLU A 10 6.35 9.33 7.19
C GLU A 10 5.11 8.44 7.41
N GLY A 11 4.22 8.35 6.42
CA GLY A 11 3.06 7.46 6.46
C GLY A 11 3.41 5.98 6.44
N GLU A 12 4.41 5.54 5.68
CA GLU A 12 4.83 4.13 5.70
C GLU A 12 5.42 3.72 7.05
N GLU A 13 6.20 4.59 7.69
CA GLU A 13 6.82 4.31 9.00
C GLU A 13 5.79 4.29 10.11
N GLN A 14 4.84 5.22 10.08
CA GLN A 14 3.72 5.20 11.03
C GLN A 14 2.84 3.97 10.83
N PHE A 15 2.60 3.55 9.59
CA PHE A 15 1.85 2.32 9.33
C PHE A 15 2.58 1.08 9.84
N ALA A 16 3.89 0.99 9.64
CA ALA A 16 4.71 -0.08 10.19
C ALA A 16 4.64 -0.13 11.74
N GLN A 17 4.71 1.03 12.40
CA GLN A 17 4.54 1.12 13.86
C GLN A 17 3.16 0.64 14.32
N HIS A 18 2.09 0.99 13.58
CA HIS A 18 0.75 0.46 13.86
C HIS A 18 0.70 -1.06 13.72
N LEU A 19 1.28 -1.64 12.67
CA LEU A 19 1.35 -3.10 12.49
C LEU A 19 2.11 -3.78 13.63
N ASP A 20 3.26 -3.23 14.04
CA ASP A 20 4.07 -3.74 15.14
C ASP A 20 3.31 -3.69 16.47
N LEU A 21 2.63 -2.57 16.75
CA LEU A 21 1.82 -2.39 17.97
C LEU A 21 0.73 -3.45 18.09
N TYR A 22 0.05 -3.78 16.98
CA TYR A 22 -0.97 -4.81 16.93
C TYR A 22 -0.43 -6.22 16.68
N LYS A 23 0.90 -6.39 16.59
CA LYS A 23 1.58 -7.67 16.33
C LYS A 23 1.08 -8.35 15.04
N ILE A 24 0.81 -7.55 14.02
CA ILE A 24 0.35 -8.03 12.71
C ILE A 24 1.60 -8.30 11.85
N PRO A 25 1.83 -9.53 11.37
CA PRO A 25 2.97 -9.82 10.51
C PRO A 25 2.80 -9.19 9.12
N TYR A 26 3.89 -8.64 8.57
CA TYR A 26 3.89 -8.00 7.25
C TYR A 26 5.20 -8.20 6.50
N GLY A 27 5.13 -8.17 5.17
CA GLY A 27 6.28 -7.95 4.29
C GLY A 27 6.33 -6.50 3.82
N ARG A 28 7.52 -5.97 3.52
CA ARG A 28 7.72 -4.65 2.92
C ARG A 28 8.23 -4.74 1.49
N GLU A 29 7.94 -3.73 0.67
CA GLU A 29 8.52 -3.57 -0.67
C GLU A 29 8.34 -4.81 -1.58
N VAL A 30 7.16 -5.42 -1.51
CA VAL A 30 6.82 -6.71 -2.13
C VAL A 30 6.40 -6.60 -3.60
N ARG A 31 6.82 -7.55 -4.43
CA ARG A 31 6.35 -7.72 -5.80
C ARG A 31 5.45 -8.94 -5.89
N LEU A 32 4.15 -8.70 -6.08
CA LEU A 32 3.13 -9.75 -5.98
C LEU A 32 2.86 -10.46 -7.30
N VAL A 33 3.11 -9.79 -8.44
CA VAL A 33 2.77 -10.32 -9.77
C VAL A 33 4.05 -10.59 -10.56
N PRO A 34 4.38 -11.86 -10.86
CA PRO A 34 5.53 -12.24 -11.67
C PRO A 34 5.54 -11.51 -13.02
N GLY A 35 6.72 -11.07 -13.47
CA GLY A 35 6.87 -10.34 -14.73
C GLY A 35 6.38 -8.88 -14.73
N ARG A 36 5.77 -8.40 -13.63
CA ARG A 36 5.42 -6.98 -13.44
C ARG A 36 6.36 -6.32 -12.45
N LYS A 37 6.65 -5.04 -12.68
CA LYS A 37 7.55 -4.23 -11.83
C LYS A 37 6.81 -3.54 -10.66
N TYR A 38 5.51 -3.80 -10.48
CA TYR A 38 4.72 -3.15 -9.45
C TYR A 38 5.15 -3.67 -8.08
N ARG A 39 5.69 -2.76 -7.29
CA ARG A 39 6.02 -2.96 -5.89
C ARG A 39 4.90 -2.38 -5.04
N TRP A 40 4.52 -3.09 -4.00
CA TRP A 40 3.60 -2.65 -2.96
C TRP A 40 4.40 -2.32 -1.70
N ASP A 41 3.93 -1.34 -0.94
CA ASP A 41 4.63 -0.90 0.26
C ASP A 41 4.58 -1.98 1.34
N PHE A 42 3.42 -2.61 1.53
CA PHE A 42 3.24 -3.72 2.47
C PHE A 42 2.42 -4.89 1.88
N LEU A 43 2.64 -6.08 2.43
CA LEU A 43 1.75 -7.24 2.27
C LEU A 43 1.40 -7.78 3.66
N VAL A 44 0.11 -7.95 3.94
CA VAL A 44 -0.43 -8.52 5.18
C VAL A 44 -1.38 -9.65 4.82
N GLY A 45 -0.94 -10.90 4.94
CA GLY A 45 -1.71 -12.04 4.43
C GLY A 45 -1.93 -11.93 2.92
N ASP A 46 -3.18 -11.78 2.51
CA ASP A 46 -3.60 -11.54 1.12
C ASP A 46 -3.87 -10.05 0.81
N LEU A 47 -3.68 -9.14 1.77
CA LEU A 47 -3.91 -7.71 1.63
C LEU A 47 -2.65 -7.00 1.12
N ALA A 48 -2.72 -6.46 -0.09
CA ALA A 48 -1.65 -5.67 -0.70
C ALA A 48 -1.85 -4.18 -0.39
N ILE A 49 -0.94 -3.56 0.35
CA ILE A 49 -1.11 -2.19 0.85
C ILE A 49 -0.21 -1.22 0.10
N GLU A 50 -0.79 -0.09 -0.32
CA GLU A 50 -0.07 1.06 -0.89
C GLU A 50 -0.37 2.31 -0.07
N ILE A 51 0.65 3.13 0.22
CA ILE A 51 0.52 4.41 0.92
C ILE A 51 1.03 5.54 0.05
N HIS A 52 0.15 6.48 -0.29
CA HIS A 52 0.48 7.66 -1.06
C HIS A 52 0.94 8.82 -0.15
N GLY A 53 2.23 9.15 -0.26
CA GLY A 53 2.93 10.17 0.56
C GLY A 53 2.58 11.64 0.33
N ALA A 54 1.79 11.98 -0.70
CA ALA A 54 1.54 13.38 -1.08
C ALA A 54 0.25 13.56 -1.89
N THR A 55 -0.91 13.51 -1.23
CA THR A 55 -2.20 13.77 -1.90
C THR A 55 -2.39 15.24 -2.29
N TRP A 56 -1.71 16.18 -1.60
CA TRP A 56 -2.01 17.63 -1.70
C TRP A 56 -0.80 18.56 -1.87
N ARG A 57 0.33 18.12 -2.45
CA ARG A 57 1.38 19.08 -2.82
C ARG A 57 0.95 19.83 -4.10
N LYS A 58 0.88 21.17 -4.00
CA LYS A 58 0.49 22.15 -5.06
C LYS A 58 0.50 21.58 -6.49
N GLY A 59 -0.69 21.37 -7.05
CA GLY A 59 -0.90 21.01 -8.45
C GLY A 59 -1.21 19.52 -8.68
N GLY A 60 -2.20 18.98 -7.98
CA GLY A 60 -2.71 17.59 -8.07
C GLY A 60 -3.18 17.17 -9.47
N HIS A 61 -2.26 17.14 -10.43
CA HIS A 61 -2.44 16.53 -11.72
C HIS A 61 -1.82 15.14 -11.66
N SER A 62 -2.63 14.16 -11.25
CA SER A 62 -2.39 12.79 -11.68
C SER A 62 -2.43 12.80 -13.20
N THR A 63 -1.29 12.60 -13.86
CA THR A 63 -1.27 12.45 -15.32
C THR A 63 -2.13 11.24 -15.69
N GLY A 64 -2.79 11.28 -16.86
CA GLY A 64 -3.59 10.13 -17.31
C GLY A 64 -2.77 8.84 -17.38
N SER A 65 -1.46 8.93 -17.63
CA SER A 65 -0.53 7.81 -17.59
C SER A 65 -0.27 7.27 -16.17
N GLY A 66 -0.24 8.13 -15.15
CA GLY A 66 -0.18 7.74 -13.74
C GLY A 66 -1.42 6.97 -13.32
N ILE A 67 -2.60 7.53 -13.58
CA ILE A 67 -3.89 6.87 -13.29
C ILE A 67 -3.97 5.50 -13.97
N LEU A 68 -3.63 5.44 -15.25
CA LEU A 68 -3.65 4.18 -16.01
C LEU A 68 -2.68 3.13 -15.44
N ARG A 69 -1.51 3.55 -14.93
CA ARG A 69 -0.55 2.67 -14.27
C ARG A 69 -1.12 2.12 -12.97
N ASP A 70 -1.75 2.95 -12.16
CA ASP A 70 -2.32 2.55 -10.87
C ASP A 70 -3.52 1.61 -11.06
N CYS A 71 -4.42 1.90 -12.00
CA CYS A 71 -5.50 0.98 -12.38
C CYS A 71 -4.95 -0.38 -12.82
N ARG A 72 -3.90 -0.42 -13.64
CA ARG A 72 -3.26 -1.67 -14.08
C ARG A 72 -2.61 -2.43 -12.91
N LYS A 73 -2.02 -1.72 -11.95
CA LYS A 73 -1.42 -2.32 -10.76
C LYS A 73 -2.50 -2.94 -9.86
N LEU A 74 -3.58 -2.20 -9.59
CA LEU A 74 -4.71 -2.66 -8.79
C LEU A 74 -5.36 -3.91 -9.40
N ASN A 75 -5.72 -3.84 -10.68
CA ASN A 75 -6.33 -4.97 -11.38
C ASN A 75 -5.41 -6.21 -11.40
N ALA A 76 -4.10 -6.01 -11.59
CA ALA A 76 -3.16 -7.13 -11.60
C ALA A 76 -3.05 -7.82 -10.23
N ALA A 77 -3.13 -7.07 -9.12
CA ALA A 77 -3.15 -7.66 -7.78
C ALA A 77 -4.42 -8.48 -7.55
N VAL A 78 -5.58 -7.94 -7.93
CA VAL A 78 -6.87 -8.65 -7.84
C VAL A 78 -6.85 -9.96 -8.63
N LEU A 79 -6.38 -9.91 -9.89
CA LEU A 79 -6.28 -11.10 -10.73
C LEU A 79 -5.28 -12.14 -10.20
N ALA A 80 -4.32 -11.72 -9.36
CA ALA A 80 -3.38 -12.60 -8.70
C ALA A 80 -3.88 -13.12 -7.33
N GLY A 81 -5.14 -12.84 -6.97
CA GLY A 81 -5.75 -13.32 -5.72
C GLY A 81 -5.47 -12.45 -4.49
N TYR A 82 -4.94 -11.24 -4.68
CA TYR A 82 -4.70 -10.28 -3.60
C TYR A 82 -5.84 -9.26 -3.50
N ARG A 83 -5.96 -8.67 -2.32
CA ARG A 83 -6.93 -7.64 -1.98
C ARG A 83 -6.22 -6.31 -1.78
N PRO A 84 -6.19 -5.43 -2.78
CA PRO A 84 -5.47 -4.18 -2.64
C PRO A 84 -6.22 -3.20 -1.74
N LEU A 85 -5.50 -2.57 -0.80
CA LEU A 85 -5.95 -1.40 -0.03
C LEU A 85 -4.97 -0.25 -0.27
N VAL A 86 -5.51 0.91 -0.63
CA VAL A 86 -4.72 2.10 -0.94
C VAL A 86 -5.08 3.20 0.06
N PHE A 87 -4.07 3.76 0.69
CA PHE A 87 -4.23 4.79 1.71
C PHE A 87 -3.43 6.04 1.36
N THR A 88 -3.82 7.18 1.92
CA THR A 88 -2.97 8.37 1.97
C THR A 88 -2.19 8.39 3.27
N SER A 89 -1.12 9.19 3.35
CA SER A 89 -0.45 9.41 4.65
C SER A 89 -1.40 9.97 5.71
N GLU A 90 -2.37 10.80 5.33
CA GLU A 90 -3.38 11.33 6.26
C GLU A 90 -4.20 10.19 6.89
N MET A 91 -4.70 9.25 6.08
CA MET A 91 -5.45 8.08 6.57
C MET A 91 -4.62 7.20 7.51
N VAL A 92 -3.29 7.15 7.31
CA VAL A 92 -2.41 6.46 8.26
C VAL A 92 -2.33 7.22 9.56
N LEU A 93 -2.05 8.52 9.50
CA LEU A 93 -1.84 9.37 10.68
C LEU A 93 -3.11 9.50 11.54
N THR A 94 -4.30 9.44 10.94
CA THR A 94 -5.57 9.46 11.66
C THR A 94 -5.98 8.09 12.23
N GLY A 95 -5.25 7.01 11.92
CA GLY A 95 -5.56 5.65 12.33
C GLY A 95 -6.57 4.92 11.44
N GLU A 96 -7.16 5.60 10.45
CA GLU A 96 -8.15 5.00 9.53
C GLU A 96 -7.59 3.79 8.77
N ALA A 97 -6.32 3.86 8.35
CA ALA A 97 -5.68 2.79 7.59
C ALA A 97 -5.56 1.48 8.40
N ILE A 98 -5.16 1.56 9.67
CA ILE A 98 -4.99 0.38 10.51
C ILE A 98 -6.36 -0.22 10.90
N ASP A 99 -7.37 0.61 11.14
CA ASP A 99 -8.72 0.13 11.43
C ASP A 99 -9.35 -0.57 10.22
N THR A 100 -9.16 0.01 9.03
CA THR A 100 -9.58 -0.61 7.77
C THR A 100 -8.88 -1.95 7.54
N LEU A 101 -7.56 -2.02 7.73
CA LEU A 101 -6.80 -3.27 7.61
C LEU A 101 -7.36 -4.34 8.56
N ARG A 102 -7.56 -4.00 9.83
CA ARG A 102 -8.07 -4.93 10.84
C ARG A 102 -9.50 -5.39 10.53
N ALA A 103 -10.34 -4.51 9.96
CA ALA A 103 -11.65 -4.89 9.45
C ALA A 103 -11.53 -5.87 8.28
N ALA A 104 -10.64 -5.61 7.33
CA ALA A 104 -10.41 -6.46 6.16
C ALA A 104 -9.84 -7.84 6.52
N LEU A 105 -9.03 -7.94 7.59
CA LEU A 105 -8.53 -9.21 8.13
C LEU A 105 -9.65 -10.06 8.75
N ARG A 106 -10.69 -9.44 9.32
CA ARG A 106 -11.85 -10.15 9.88
C ARG A 106 -12.78 -10.72 8.81
N GLN A 107 -12.83 -10.10 7.64
CA GLN A 107 -13.67 -10.53 6.51
C GLN A 107 -13.00 -11.63 5.68
N ALA A 108 -12.29 -12.59 6.30
CA ALA A 108 -11.52 -13.61 5.60
C ALA A 108 -12.28 -14.13 4.36
N HIS A 109 -11.68 -13.97 3.18
CA HIS A 109 -12.33 -14.38 1.93
C HIS A 109 -12.50 -15.90 1.95
N PRO A 110 -13.72 -16.43 1.81
CA PRO A 110 -13.87 -17.84 1.51
C PRO A 110 -13.17 -18.10 0.17
N SER A 111 -12.21 -19.02 0.20
CA SER A 111 -11.51 -19.53 -0.99
C SER A 111 -12.46 -20.30 -1.89
#